data_AF-A0A7Y3FPR9-F1
#
_entry.id   AF-A0A7Y3FPR9-F1
#
_cell.length_a   1.000
_cell.length_b   1.000
_cell.length_c   1.000
_cell.angle_alpha   90.00
_cell.angle_beta   90.00
_cell.angle_gamma   90.00
#
_symmetry.space_group_name_H-M   'P 1'
#
loop_
_entity.id
_entity.type
_entity.pdbx_description
1 polymer ?
#
loop_
_entity_poly.entity_id
_entity_poly.type
_entity_poly.pdbx_seq_one_letter_code
_entity_poly.pdbx_strand_id
1 'polypeptide(L)'
;MQDTTIVLSPLKAFMRDGSIVVYSDGALVTNVAVQGSGTRYSLGLVDSVSVSEIALDSVIGIEAFQHDVNVGGSVLASAFGGGAAVFGTGLLLKALFGSCPTIYVETAQGQELQAEAFSYSIAPLLEARDLDRLDLTPDRDGMIGLELRNEALETHYINHLELLAVRHDEGIYVVPDERGQPVGVRRMRPPA
;
A
#
# COMPACT_ATOMS: atom_id res chain seq x y z
N MET A 1 -21.10 -18.09 16.82
CA MET A 1 -19.64 -17.92 16.89
C MET A 1 -19.32 -16.67 16.09
N GLN A 2 -18.65 -15.68 16.69
CA GLN A 2 -18.23 -14.48 15.96
C GLN A 2 -16.97 -14.86 15.18
N ASP A 3 -17.07 -14.90 13.85
CA ASP A 3 -15.90 -15.01 13.00
C ASP A 3 -15.11 -13.70 13.12
N THR A 4 -13.94 -13.82 13.72
CA THR A 4 -12.99 -12.74 13.92
C THR A 4 -11.70 -13.14 13.22
N THR A 5 -11.27 -12.33 12.26
CA THR A 5 -10.04 -12.53 11.52
C THR A 5 -9.03 -11.49 11.97
N ILE A 6 -7.91 -11.96 12.53
CA ILE A 6 -6.78 -11.09 12.86
C ILE A 6 -5.94 -10.97 11.59
N VAL A 7 -5.85 -9.75 11.06
CA VAL A 7 -4.97 -9.43 9.93
C VAL A 7 -3.75 -8.73 10.51
N LEU A 8 -2.63 -9.46 10.59
CA LEU A 8 -1.36 -8.92 11.09
C LEU A 8 -0.61 -8.12 10.02
N SER A 9 -0.98 -8.32 8.75
CA SER A 9 -0.43 -7.56 7.64
C SER A 9 -1.09 -6.19 7.55
N PRO A 10 -0.36 -5.16 7.09
CA PRO A 10 -0.91 -3.86 6.79
C PRO A 10 -2.12 -3.96 5.86
N LEU A 11 -3.13 -3.11 6.07
CA LEU A 11 -4.34 -3.14 5.25
C LEU A 11 -4.93 -1.75 5.01
N LYS A 12 -5.60 -1.62 3.87
CA LYS A 12 -6.28 -0.41 3.37
C LYS A 12 -7.77 -0.74 3.25
N ALA A 13 -8.63 0.03 3.91
CA ALA A 13 -10.07 -0.10 3.85
C ALA A 13 -10.67 1.07 3.05
N PHE A 14 -11.49 0.75 2.05
CA PHE A 14 -12.17 1.72 1.21
C PHE A 14 -13.59 1.94 1.73
N MET A 15 -13.95 3.18 2.03
CA MET A 15 -15.21 3.53 2.67
C MET A 15 -16.29 3.93 1.65
N ARG A 16 -17.58 3.79 1.99
CA ARG A 16 -18.70 4.18 1.13
C ARG A 16 -18.75 5.65 0.76
N ASP A 17 -18.20 6.52 1.62
CA ASP A 17 -18.10 7.96 1.37
C ASP A 17 -16.86 8.32 0.53
N GLY A 18 -16.12 7.31 0.04
CA GLY A 18 -14.91 7.47 -0.76
C GLY A 18 -13.65 7.77 0.04
N SER A 19 -13.74 7.90 1.37
CA SER A 19 -12.55 8.00 2.22
C SER A 19 -11.82 6.66 2.32
N ILE A 20 -10.54 6.72 2.69
CA ILE A 20 -9.67 5.54 2.82
C ILE A 20 -9.14 5.49 4.24
N VAL A 21 -9.09 4.29 4.84
CA VAL A 21 -8.44 4.09 6.14
C VAL A 21 -7.25 3.15 5.97
N VAL A 22 -6.07 3.61 6.38
CA VAL A 22 -4.83 2.82 6.36
C VAL A 22 -4.49 2.37 7.77
N TYR A 23 -4.35 1.05 7.94
CA TYR A 23 -3.88 0.42 9.18
C TYR A 23 -2.46 -0.11 8.95
N SER A 24 -1.45 0.63 9.44
CA SER A 24 -0.05 0.31 9.16
C SER A 24 0.44 -0.97 9.82
N ASP A 25 -0.18 -1.38 10.92
CA ASP A 25 0.26 -2.51 11.76
C ASP A 25 -0.74 -3.66 11.73
N GLY A 26 -1.66 -3.63 10.75
CA GLY A 26 -2.79 -4.54 10.65
C GLY A 26 -4.00 -4.13 11.48
N ALA A 27 -5.04 -4.96 11.42
CA ALA A 27 -6.28 -4.72 12.14
C ALA A 27 -7.03 -6.02 12.45
N LEU A 28 -7.89 -5.96 13.46
CA LEU A 28 -8.88 -6.97 13.76
C LEU A 28 -10.11 -6.73 12.88
N VAL A 29 -10.44 -7.69 12.00
CA VAL A 29 -11.67 -7.65 11.20
C VAL A 29 -12.69 -8.58 11.85
N THR A 30 -13.78 -7.99 12.32
CA THR A 30 -14.94 -8.72 12.86
C THR A 30 -16.09 -8.68 11.86
N ASN A 31 -17.21 -9.33 12.19
CA ASN A 31 -18.43 -9.26 11.40
C ASN A 31 -19.14 -7.90 11.42
N VAL A 32 -18.74 -6.97 12.29
CA VAL A 32 -19.40 -5.66 12.45
C VAL A 32 -18.45 -4.47 12.30
N ALA A 33 -17.15 -4.67 12.50
CA ALA A 33 -16.18 -3.59 12.51
C ALA A 33 -14.76 -4.04 12.15
N VAL A 34 -13.94 -3.08 11.72
CA VAL A 34 -12.49 -3.19 11.62
C VAL A 34 -11.87 -2.33 12.72
N GLN A 35 -11.04 -2.94 13.58
CA GLN A 35 -10.46 -2.31 14.77
C GLN A 35 -8.93 -2.37 14.73
N GLY A 36 -8.27 -1.24 14.98
CA GLY A 36 -6.81 -1.14 14.93
C GLY A 36 -6.34 0.32 14.94
N SER A 37 -5.04 0.56 14.96
CA SER A 37 -4.51 1.93 14.82
C SER A 37 -4.55 2.35 13.35
N GLY A 38 -5.62 3.05 12.96
CA GLY A 38 -5.85 3.49 11.60
C GLY A 38 -5.68 5.00 11.43
N THR A 39 -5.36 5.42 10.21
CA THR A 39 -5.46 6.83 9.79
C THR A 39 -6.45 6.90 8.63
N ARG A 40 -7.52 7.69 8.81
CA ARG A 40 -8.53 7.93 7.79
C ARG A 40 -8.17 9.18 6.99
N TYR A 41 -8.16 9.06 5.67
CA TYR A 41 -7.94 10.13 4.73
C TYR A 41 -9.24 10.43 3.97
N SER A 42 -9.56 11.72 3.83
CA SER A 42 -10.66 12.18 2.97
C SER A 42 -10.46 11.79 1.50
N LEU A 43 -11.51 11.85 0.68
CA LEU A 43 -11.47 11.62 -0.78
C LEU A 43 -10.34 12.40 -1.49
N GLY A 44 -10.04 13.61 -1.04
CA GLY A 44 -8.97 14.44 -1.60
C GLY A 44 -7.57 14.16 -1.01
N LEU A 45 -7.48 13.27 -0.02
CA LEU A 45 -6.30 12.99 0.80
C LEU A 45 -5.71 14.20 1.54
N VAL A 46 -6.47 15.30 1.63
CA VAL A 46 -6.01 16.57 2.22
C VAL A 46 -6.11 16.52 3.75
N ASP A 47 -7.25 16.02 4.24
CA ASP A 47 -7.52 15.87 5.66
C ASP A 47 -7.29 14.43 6.11
N SER A 48 -6.63 14.27 7.26
CA SER A 48 -6.46 12.98 7.91
C SER A 48 -6.83 13.01 9.41
N VAL A 49 -7.37 11.90 9.91
CA VAL A 49 -7.69 11.74 11.33
C VAL A 49 -7.37 10.32 11.79
N SER A 50 -6.83 10.20 13.00
CA SER A 50 -6.64 8.88 13.63
C SER A 50 -8.00 8.26 13.96
N VAL A 51 -8.15 6.98 13.63
CA VAL A 51 -9.35 6.19 13.91
C VAL A 51 -8.95 4.87 14.52
N SER A 52 -9.66 4.45 15.56
CA SER A 52 -9.43 3.14 16.19
C SER A 52 -10.38 2.05 15.69
N GLU A 53 -11.51 2.46 15.09
CA GLU A 53 -12.59 1.57 14.70
C GLU A 53 -13.41 2.17 13.55
N ILE A 54 -13.76 1.32 12.58
CA ILE A 54 -14.72 1.63 11.51
C ILE A 54 -15.77 0.52 11.41
N ALA A 55 -17.01 0.89 11.08
CA ALA A 55 -18.08 -0.08 10.90
C ALA A 55 -17.92 -0.82 9.57
N LEU A 56 -18.00 -2.16 9.58
CA LEU A 56 -17.80 -2.99 8.39
C LEU A 56 -18.85 -2.71 7.31
N ASP A 57 -20.07 -2.34 7.71
CA ASP A 57 -21.14 -1.97 6.78
C ASP A 57 -20.84 -0.70 5.98
N SER A 58 -19.91 0.14 6.46
CA SER A 58 -19.43 1.34 5.77
C SER A 58 -18.22 1.09 4.87
N VAL A 59 -17.70 -0.15 4.83
CA VAL A 59 -16.56 -0.57 4.00
C VAL A 59 -17.06 -1.19 2.69
N ILE A 60 -16.52 -0.73 1.57
CA ILE A 60 -16.76 -1.28 0.22
C ILE A 60 -15.77 -2.41 -0.09
N GLY A 61 -14.53 -2.27 0.36
CA GLY A 61 -13.47 -3.24 0.11
C GLY A 61 -12.31 -3.09 1.10
N ILE A 62 -11.53 -4.16 1.25
CA ILE A 62 -10.30 -4.19 2.04
C ILE A 62 -9.22 -4.82 1.17
N GLU A 63 -8.07 -4.16 1.10
CA GLU A 63 -6.83 -4.70 0.55
C GLU A 63 -5.86 -4.97 1.69
N ALA A 64 -5.26 -6.15 1.72
CA ALA A 64 -4.22 -6.51 2.69
C ALA A 64 -2.91 -6.78 1.96
N PHE A 65 -1.83 -6.17 2.43
CA PHE A 65 -0.51 -6.24 1.80
C PHE A 65 0.31 -7.35 2.45
N GLN A 66 0.42 -8.51 1.80
CA GLN A 66 1.28 -9.62 2.25
C GLN A 66 2.45 -9.79 1.30
N HIS A 67 3.67 -9.66 1.83
CA HIS A 67 4.91 -9.89 1.10
C HIS A 67 5.32 -11.39 1.06
N ASP A 68 4.66 -12.24 1.85
CA ASP A 68 4.96 -13.68 1.89
C ASP A 68 4.19 -14.47 0.83
N VAL A 69 4.87 -14.82 -0.26
CA VAL A 69 4.37 -15.76 -1.25
C VAL A 69 4.65 -17.19 -0.76
N ASN A 70 3.63 -17.91 -0.27
CA ASN A 70 3.77 -19.34 0.02
C ASN A 70 3.86 -20.14 -1.28
N VAL A 71 5.06 -20.23 -1.85
CA VAL A 71 5.35 -20.92 -3.12
C VAL A 71 4.80 -22.34 -3.13
N GLY A 72 4.85 -23.06 -2.00
CA GLY A 72 4.32 -24.44 -1.90
C GLY A 72 2.79 -24.53 -1.89
N GLY A 73 2.13 -23.60 -1.17
CA GLY A 73 0.66 -23.52 -1.10
C GLY A 73 0.03 -23.04 -2.41
N SER A 74 0.64 -22.05 -3.06
CA SER A 74 0.18 -21.51 -4.34
C SER A 74 0.26 -22.53 -5.48
N VAL A 75 1.29 -23.39 -5.47
CA VAL A 75 1.44 -24.48 -6.46
C VAL A 75 0.43 -25.60 -6.22
N LEU A 76 0.15 -25.97 -4.97
CA LEU A 76 -0.82 -27.03 -4.64
C LEU A 76 -2.28 -26.61 -4.88
N ALA A 77 -2.64 -25.37 -4.57
CA ALA A 77 -3.95 -24.81 -4.92
C ALA A 77 -4.16 -24.76 -6.45
N SER A 78 -3.08 -24.51 -7.21
CA SER A 78 -3.10 -24.54 -8.68
C SER A 78 -3.16 -25.96 -9.26
N ALA A 79 -2.59 -26.95 -8.56
CA ALA A 79 -2.52 -28.34 -9.02
C ALA A 79 -3.85 -29.11 -8.87
N PHE A 80 -4.71 -28.75 -7.91
CA PHE A 80 -6.04 -29.37 -7.75
C PHE A 80 -7.13 -28.70 -8.60
N GLY A 81 -6.83 -27.59 -9.26
CA GLY A 81 -7.69 -26.89 -10.20
C GLY A 81 -7.38 -27.21 -11.67
N GLY A 82 -7.32 -28.49 -12.05
CA GLY A 82 -7.37 -28.96 -13.46
C GLY A 82 -6.27 -28.44 -14.40
N GLY A 83 -5.36 -29.34 -14.79
CA GLY A 83 -4.17 -29.10 -15.64
C GLY A 83 -4.37 -28.56 -17.07
N ALA A 84 -5.47 -27.88 -17.37
CA ALA A 84 -5.67 -27.08 -18.59
C ALA A 84 -6.10 -25.63 -18.31
N ALA A 85 -6.45 -25.28 -17.06
CA ALA A 85 -6.91 -23.93 -16.70
C ALA A 85 -5.78 -22.97 -16.30
N VAL A 86 -4.60 -23.47 -15.92
CA VAL A 86 -3.54 -22.66 -15.29
C VAL A 86 -2.98 -21.57 -16.23
N PHE A 87 -2.80 -21.85 -17.52
CA PHE A 87 -2.31 -20.85 -18.47
C PHE A 87 -3.37 -19.80 -18.83
N GLY A 88 -4.63 -20.23 -18.97
CA GLY A 88 -5.73 -19.32 -19.29
C GLY A 88 -6.10 -18.42 -18.11
N THR A 89 -6.22 -18.99 -16.91
CA THR A 89 -6.60 -18.26 -15.69
C THR A 89 -5.49 -17.33 -15.20
N GLY A 90 -4.21 -17.71 -15.34
CA GLY A 90 -3.09 -16.82 -14.98
C GLY A 90 -3.05 -15.56 -15.86
N LEU A 91 -3.25 -15.70 -17.17
CA LEU A 91 -3.38 -14.57 -18.09
C LEU A 91 -4.67 -13.77 -17.87
N LEU A 92 -5.79 -14.44 -17.56
CA LEU A 92 -7.06 -13.77 -17.26
C LEU A 92 -7.00 -12.97 -15.95
N LEU A 93 -6.35 -13.48 -14.90
CA LEU A 93 -6.16 -12.75 -13.65
C LEU A 93 -5.20 -11.57 -13.83
N LYS A 94 -4.11 -11.76 -14.57
CA LYS A 94 -3.19 -10.67 -14.95
C LYS A 94 -3.89 -9.59 -15.79
N ALA A 95 -4.86 -9.97 -16.63
CA ALA A 95 -5.64 -9.02 -17.43
C ALA A 95 -6.83 -8.39 -16.68
N LEU A 96 -7.40 -9.06 -15.67
CA LEU A 96 -8.54 -8.56 -14.88
C LEU A 96 -8.12 -7.66 -13.71
N PHE A 97 -6.91 -7.85 -13.15
CA PHE A 97 -6.39 -7.06 -12.02
C PHE A 97 -5.14 -6.23 -12.37
N GLY A 98 -4.54 -6.44 -13.55
CA GLY A 98 -3.30 -5.75 -13.95
C GLY A 98 -3.49 -4.49 -14.77
N SER A 99 -4.66 -3.84 -14.73
CA SER A 99 -4.80 -2.51 -15.34
C SER A 99 -3.85 -1.51 -14.66
N CYS A 100 -3.75 -1.58 -13.35
CA CYS A 100 -3.17 -0.58 -12.46
C CYS A 100 -1.63 -0.50 -12.61
N PRO A 101 -1.02 0.71 -12.68
CA PRO A 101 0.44 0.82 -12.68
C PRO A 101 1.03 0.23 -11.40
N THR A 102 2.09 -0.56 -11.56
CA THR A 102 2.78 -1.22 -10.45
C THR A 102 4.04 -0.45 -10.07
N ILE A 103 4.33 -0.42 -8.78
CA ILE A 103 5.47 0.27 -8.19
C ILE A 103 6.45 -0.78 -7.66
N TYR A 104 7.68 -0.73 -8.13
CA TYR A 104 8.76 -1.63 -7.75
C TYR A 104 9.92 -0.90 -7.08
N VAL A 105 10.66 -1.65 -6.26
CA VAL A 105 11.97 -1.24 -5.74
C VAL A 105 13.03 -2.25 -6.15
N GLU A 106 14.20 -1.73 -6.51
CA GLU A 106 15.38 -2.56 -6.80
C GLU A 106 16.01 -3.02 -5.47
N THR A 107 16.13 -4.33 -5.28
CA THR A 107 16.80 -4.94 -4.11
C THR A 107 18.00 -5.77 -4.56
N ALA A 108 18.85 -6.19 -3.60
CA ALA A 108 19.97 -7.09 -3.89
C ALA A 108 19.52 -8.46 -4.44
N GLN A 109 18.26 -8.87 -4.20
CA GLN A 109 17.69 -10.14 -4.66
C GLN A 109 16.87 -10.01 -5.95
N GLY A 110 16.75 -8.81 -6.51
CA GLY A 110 15.92 -8.50 -7.67
C GLY A 110 14.88 -7.42 -7.37
N GLN A 111 13.84 -7.33 -8.20
CA GLN A 111 12.82 -6.31 -8.04
C GLN A 111 11.68 -6.81 -7.15
N GLU A 112 11.29 -5.98 -6.19
CA GLU A 112 10.20 -6.27 -5.25
C GLU A 112 9.01 -5.35 -5.52
N LEU A 113 7.82 -5.93 -5.65
CA LEU A 113 6.57 -5.20 -5.82
C LEU A 113 6.20 -4.52 -4.49
N GLN A 114 5.97 -3.21 -4.54
CA GLN A 114 5.63 -2.39 -3.39
C GLN A 114 4.16 -1.98 -3.37
N ALA A 115 3.59 -1.68 -4.53
CA ALA A 115 2.20 -1.27 -4.65
C ALA A 115 1.64 -1.50 -6.06
N GLU A 116 0.31 -1.60 -6.14
CA GLU A 116 -0.46 -1.51 -7.37
C GLU A 116 -1.37 -0.27 -7.25
N ALA A 117 -1.01 0.81 -7.94
CA ALA A 117 -1.64 2.11 -7.76
C ALA A 117 -2.84 2.30 -8.69
N PHE A 118 -3.85 3.06 -8.26
CA PHE A 118 -5.00 3.49 -9.05
C PHE A 118 -5.97 2.37 -9.47
N SER A 119 -6.28 1.44 -8.56
CA SER A 119 -7.15 0.27 -8.76
C SER A 119 -8.44 0.47 -9.57
N TYR A 120 -8.96 1.70 -9.65
CA TYR A 120 -10.23 2.03 -10.30
C TYR A 120 -10.17 3.21 -11.29
N SER A 121 -9.00 3.77 -11.59
CA SER A 121 -8.88 4.98 -12.44
C SER A 121 -8.82 4.67 -13.94
N ILE A 122 -9.79 3.92 -14.44
CA ILE A 122 -9.82 3.39 -15.82
C ILE A 122 -10.27 4.40 -16.89
N ALA A 123 -10.57 5.65 -16.51
CA ALA A 123 -10.98 6.72 -17.42
C ALA A 123 -10.65 8.10 -16.82
N PRO A 124 -10.46 9.17 -17.63
CA PRO A 124 -10.16 10.52 -17.11
C PRO A 124 -11.20 11.07 -16.13
N LEU A 125 -12.48 10.73 -16.30
CA LEU A 125 -13.53 11.13 -15.34
C LEU A 125 -13.43 10.39 -14.00
N LEU A 126 -12.66 9.30 -13.95
CA LEU A 126 -12.38 8.50 -12.76
C LEU A 126 -10.96 8.76 -12.24
N GLU A 127 -10.32 9.85 -12.66
CA GLU A 127 -9.05 10.29 -12.07
C GLU A 127 -9.24 10.46 -10.57
N ALA A 128 -8.47 9.69 -9.80
CA ALA A 128 -8.43 9.75 -8.36
C ALA A 128 -6.99 9.94 -7.89
N ARG A 129 -6.84 10.50 -6.69
CA ARG A 129 -5.58 10.41 -5.97
C ARG A 129 -5.58 9.09 -5.21
N ASP A 130 -4.53 8.30 -5.39
CA ASP A 130 -4.28 7.11 -4.59
C ASP A 130 -3.17 7.37 -3.57
N LEU A 131 -3.22 6.63 -2.47
CA LEU A 131 -2.20 6.64 -1.43
C LEU A 131 -1.80 5.22 -1.12
N ASP A 132 -0.56 4.89 -1.47
CA ASP A 132 0.04 3.60 -1.19
C ASP A 132 1.18 3.72 -0.18
N ARG A 133 1.22 2.75 0.72
CA ARG A 133 2.27 2.63 1.71
C ARG A 133 3.36 1.70 1.18
N LEU A 134 4.52 2.27 0.91
CA LEU A 134 5.68 1.51 0.45
C LEU A 134 6.47 0.99 1.66
N ASP A 135 6.88 -0.27 1.62
CA ASP A 135 7.70 -0.91 2.66
C ASP A 135 9.16 -0.98 2.18
N LEU A 136 9.79 0.19 2.14
CA LEU A 136 11.14 0.35 1.63
C LEU A 136 12.01 1.18 2.56
N THR A 137 13.32 0.99 2.45
CA THR A 137 14.33 1.81 3.13
C THR A 137 15.11 2.59 2.07
N PRO A 138 15.40 3.89 2.29
CA PRO A 138 16.30 4.65 1.42
C PRO A 138 17.68 3.98 1.33
N ASP A 139 18.38 4.21 0.22
CA ASP A 139 19.75 3.73 0.05
C ASP A 139 20.75 4.46 0.97
N ARG A 140 22.05 4.14 0.83
CA ARG A 140 23.11 4.73 1.66
C ARG A 140 23.25 6.24 1.50
N ASP A 141 22.82 6.77 0.36
CA ASP A 141 22.85 8.19 0.04
C ASP A 141 21.50 8.87 0.38
N GLY A 142 20.56 8.13 0.98
CA GLY A 142 19.23 8.62 1.34
C GLY A 142 18.26 8.70 0.16
N MET A 143 18.59 8.09 -0.97
CA MET A 143 17.77 8.11 -2.18
C MET A 143 16.77 6.95 -2.18
N ILE A 144 15.56 7.22 -2.67
CA ILE A 144 14.54 6.20 -2.91
C ILE A 144 14.38 6.06 -4.42
N GLY A 145 14.76 4.89 -4.95
CA GLY A 145 14.53 4.53 -6.34
C GLY A 145 13.23 3.74 -6.48
N LEU A 146 12.25 4.32 -7.14
CA LEU A 146 10.99 3.64 -7.51
C LEU A 146 10.97 3.40 -9.01
N GLU A 147 10.61 2.19 -9.41
CA GLU A 147 10.30 1.89 -10.81
C GLU A 147 8.79 1.73 -10.98
N LEU A 148 8.22 2.55 -11.85
CA LEU A 148 6.81 2.50 -12.21
C LEU A 148 6.63 1.80 -13.54
N ARG A 149 5.75 0.80 -13.58
CA ARG A 149 5.50 0.00 -14.79
C ARG A 149 4.02 -0.10 -15.12
N ASN A 150 3.74 -0.07 -16.42
CA ASN A 150 2.51 -0.62 -16.96
C ASN A 150 2.81 -2.06 -17.40
N GLU A 151 2.23 -3.04 -16.72
CA GLU A 151 2.49 -4.45 -17.03
C GLU A 151 1.46 -5.06 -17.96
N ALA A 152 0.28 -4.46 -18.05
CA ALA A 152 -0.69 -4.76 -19.09
C ALA A 152 -0.41 -3.96 -20.37
N LEU A 153 -1.04 -4.36 -21.48
CA LEU A 153 -1.05 -3.61 -22.74
C LEU A 153 -1.99 -2.40 -22.60
N GLU A 154 -1.49 -1.41 -21.87
CA GLU A 154 -2.25 -0.38 -21.16
C GLU A 154 -1.53 0.97 -21.33
N THR A 155 -2.29 2.06 -21.45
CA THR A 155 -1.74 3.42 -21.51
C THR A 155 -2.28 4.21 -20.33
N HIS A 156 -1.68 4.01 -19.16
CA HIS A 156 -1.93 4.83 -17.99
C HIS A 156 -1.20 6.17 -18.07
N TYR A 157 -1.89 7.23 -17.66
CA TYR A 157 -1.33 8.57 -17.48
C TYR A 157 -1.33 8.90 -16.00
N ILE A 158 -0.16 9.27 -15.48
CA ILE A 158 -0.01 9.71 -14.09
C ILE A 158 0.32 11.19 -14.14
N ASN A 159 -0.57 12.01 -13.58
CA ASN A 159 -0.39 13.45 -13.53
C ASN A 159 0.63 13.86 -12.46
N HIS A 160 0.73 13.10 -11.37
CA HIS A 160 1.55 13.44 -10.21
C HIS A 160 1.89 12.21 -9.38
N LEU A 161 3.15 12.13 -8.93
CA LEU A 161 3.64 11.14 -7.96
C LEU A 161 4.48 11.90 -6.93
N GLU A 162 4.19 11.69 -5.65
CA GLU A 162 4.87 12.37 -4.54
C GLU A 162 5.07 11.42 -3.37
N LEU A 163 6.25 11.49 -2.75
CA LEU A 163 6.54 10.85 -1.48
C LEU A 163 6.05 11.74 -0.33
N LEU A 164 4.91 11.40 0.27
CA LEU A 164 4.28 12.24 1.29
C LEU A 164 5.00 12.20 2.65
N ALA A 165 5.52 11.03 3.03
CA ALA A 165 6.19 10.85 4.32
C ALA A 165 7.15 9.66 4.30
N VAL A 166 8.20 9.76 5.10
CA VAL A 166 9.11 8.66 5.41
C VAL A 166 9.10 8.43 6.93
N ARG A 167 8.84 7.20 7.35
CA ARG A 167 8.89 6.84 8.78
C ARG A 167 10.36 6.77 9.20
N HIS A 168 10.69 7.37 10.35
CA HIS A 168 12.00 7.29 10.98
C HIS A 168 11.88 6.72 12.39
N ASP A 169 12.99 6.23 12.96
CA ASP A 169 13.01 5.72 14.33
C ASP A 169 12.52 6.75 15.35
N GLU A 170 11.95 6.26 16.45
CA GLU A 170 11.65 7.08 17.61
C GLU A 170 12.90 7.81 18.13
N GLY A 171 12.69 9.02 18.65
CA GLY A 171 13.74 9.88 19.20
C GLY A 171 14.68 10.52 18.16
N ILE A 172 14.44 10.29 16.87
CA ILE A 172 15.03 11.10 15.79
C ILE A 172 14.14 12.33 15.56
N TYR A 173 14.77 13.50 15.50
CA TYR A 173 14.14 14.73 15.01
C TYR A 173 14.67 15.00 13.61
N VAL A 174 13.80 15.32 12.67
CA VAL A 174 14.21 15.67 11.31
C VAL A 174 14.25 17.20 11.20
N VAL A 175 15.40 17.73 10.82
CA VAL A 175 15.61 19.17 10.60
C VAL A 175 16.18 19.40 9.19
N PRO A 176 15.90 20.54 8.55
CA PRO A 176 16.56 20.88 7.29
C PRO A 176 18.02 21.31 7.53
N ASP A 177 18.92 20.90 6.65
CA ASP A 177 20.28 21.46 6.55
C ASP A 177 20.29 22.81 5.80
N GLU A 178 21.47 23.36 5.54
CA GLU A 178 21.63 24.62 4.82
C GLU A 178 21.17 24.57 3.34
N ARG A 179 20.97 23.39 2.79
CA ARG A 179 20.46 23.15 1.43
C ARG A 179 18.97 22.74 1.42
N GLY A 180 18.34 22.70 2.59
CA GLY A 180 16.96 22.25 2.76
C GLY A 180 16.79 20.73 2.71
N GLN A 181 17.88 19.95 2.75
CA GLN A 181 17.81 18.50 2.80
C GLN A 181 17.46 18.03 4.22
N PRO A 182 16.59 17.02 4.37
CA PRO A 182 16.21 16.51 5.69
C PRO A 182 17.38 15.75 6.34
N VAL A 183 17.73 16.13 7.57
CA VAL A 183 18.77 15.48 8.39
C VAL A 183 18.17 15.00 9.69
N GLY A 184 18.34 13.70 9.97
CA GLY A 184 17.96 13.10 11.24
C GLY A 184 18.96 13.43 12.36
N VAL A 185 18.53 14.16 13.37
CA VAL A 185 19.32 14.48 14.56
C VAL A 185 18.80 13.75 15.80
N ARG A 186 19.73 13.28 16.63
CA ARG A 186 19.43 12.67 17.95
C ARG A 186 20.14 13.45 19.03
N ARG A 187 19.56 13.45 20.25
CA ARG A 187 20.19 13.99 21.47
C ARG A 187 20.60 15.48 21.33
N MET A 188 19.68 16.31 20.83
CA MET A 188 19.88 17.77 20.79
C MET A 188 20.23 18.32 22.18
N ARG A 189 21.23 19.20 22.25
CA ARG A 189 21.64 19.88 23.48
C ARG A 189 21.41 21.39 23.32
N PRO A 190 21.00 22.10 24.38
CA PRO A 190 20.95 23.56 24.36
C PRO A 190 22.34 24.14 24.03
N PRO A 191 22.42 25.28 23.33
CA PRO A 191 23.66 26.01 23.21
C PRO A 191 24.17 26.41 24.60
N ALA A 192 25.48 26.27 24.82
CA ALA A 192 26.17 26.67 26.04
C ALA A 192 26.38 28.18 26.12
#